data_AF-A0A9X3EUA3-F1
#
_entry.id   AF-A0A9X3EUA3-F1
#
_cell.length_a   1.000
_cell.length_b   1.000
_cell.length_c   1.000
_cell.angle_alpha   90.00
_cell.angle_beta   90.00
_cell.angle_gamma   90.00
#
_symmetry.space_group_name_H-M   'P 1'
#
loop_
_entity.id
_entity.type
_entity.pdbx_description
1 polymer ?
#
loop_
_entity_poly.entity_id
_entity_poly.type
_entity_poly.pdbx_seq_one_letter_code
_entity_poly.pdbx_strand_id
1 'polypeptide(L)'
;MQPRSSGRAASGLVELRAAVREQPPEKPVADEFTATVRVDAEPGDKKFQGVWLERDDGVRWVVAYRPEPWLAAFEGQRVQVTGAVYQPEGQAILAPHFRVETLRLAPGATTDAPFVAVLAERRLAGTFQERVGGPGTKLEGERYLVFEADDGTAYLLANAPAGGDSGRAATVKARVIEMSPYVARRGGPYLWVLDVEPGRASPSRDGRP
;
A
#
# COMPACT_ATOMS: atom_id res chain seq x y z
N MET A 1 -8.01 79.25 41.06
CA MET A 1 -9.33 78.61 40.90
C MET A 1 -9.16 77.43 39.97
N GLN A 2 -9.82 76.33 40.30
CA GLN A 2 -9.81 74.96 39.74
C GLN A 2 -10.06 74.85 38.18
N PRO A 3 -10.04 73.64 37.53
CA PRO A 3 -8.88 73.03 36.86
C PRO A 3 -9.24 72.43 35.45
N ARG A 4 -8.38 71.51 34.95
CA ARG A 4 -8.64 70.39 33.99
C ARG A 4 -8.59 70.65 32.48
N SER A 5 -7.68 69.95 31.80
CA SER A 5 -7.99 68.84 30.86
C SER A 5 -6.66 68.20 30.39
N SER A 6 -6.27 67.02 30.87
CA SER A 6 -6.52 65.71 30.23
C SER A 6 -6.03 65.60 28.78
N GLY A 7 -4.88 64.96 28.57
CA GLY A 7 -4.37 64.54 27.26
C GLY A 7 -3.50 63.29 27.42
N ARG A 8 -4.15 62.14 27.23
CA ARG A 8 -3.63 60.77 27.34
C ARG A 8 -2.98 60.41 25.99
N ALA A 9 -1.75 59.91 25.97
CA ALA A 9 -1.22 59.18 24.83
C ALA A 9 -0.44 57.96 25.33
N ALA A 10 -1.08 56.80 25.18
CA ALA A 10 -0.52 55.49 25.44
C ALA A 10 -0.06 54.87 24.13
N SER A 11 1.01 54.07 24.24
CA SER A 11 1.27 52.80 23.56
C SER A 11 1.17 52.73 22.03
N GLY A 12 2.29 52.33 21.43
CA GLY A 12 2.33 51.78 20.08
C GLY A 12 3.67 51.11 19.76
N LEU A 13 4.17 50.23 20.66
CA LEU A 13 5.31 49.37 20.34
C LEU A 13 4.78 48.18 19.54
N VAL A 14 4.90 48.27 18.21
CA VAL A 14 4.52 47.18 17.29
C VAL A 14 5.67 46.17 17.28
N GLU A 15 5.51 45.07 18.02
CA GLU A 15 6.36 43.88 17.88
C GLU A 15 6.14 43.26 16.48
N LEU A 16 7.13 43.39 15.60
CA LEU A 16 7.25 42.55 14.41
C LEU A 16 7.59 41.11 14.85
N ARG A 17 6.56 40.30 15.12
CA ARG A 17 6.72 38.86 15.18
C ARG A 17 6.81 38.32 13.76
N ALA A 18 8.03 38.04 13.31
CA ALA A 18 8.28 37.25 12.12
C ALA A 18 7.62 35.88 12.30
N ALA A 19 6.59 35.61 11.50
CA ALA A 19 6.00 34.28 11.41
C ALA A 19 7.05 33.33 10.85
N VAL A 20 7.63 32.50 11.71
CA VAL A 20 8.39 31.31 11.31
C VAL A 20 7.39 30.42 10.59
N ARG A 21 7.41 30.44 9.25
CA ARG A 21 6.70 29.45 8.45
C ARG A 21 7.33 28.09 8.75
N GLU A 22 6.65 27.28 9.55
CA GLU A 22 6.96 25.85 9.65
C GLU A 22 6.90 25.27 8.23
N GLN A 23 8.07 24.94 7.67
CA GLN A 23 8.13 24.18 6.44
C GLN A 23 7.54 22.79 6.74
N PRO A 24 6.58 22.29 5.94
CA PRO A 24 6.06 20.95 6.13
C PRO A 24 7.24 19.96 6.04
N PRO A 25 7.24 18.88 6.85
CA PRO A 25 8.32 17.92 6.85
C PRO A 25 8.54 17.38 5.44
N GLU A 26 9.74 17.56 4.93
CA GLU A 26 10.16 17.03 3.63
C GLU A 26 9.96 15.51 3.65
N LYS A 27 9.24 14.98 2.66
CA LYS A 27 9.04 13.53 2.57
C LYS A 27 10.41 12.86 2.48
N PRO A 28 10.68 11.81 3.27
CA PRO A 28 11.93 11.08 3.14
C PRO A 28 12.12 10.62 1.70
N VAL A 29 13.31 10.84 1.16
CA VAL A 29 13.69 10.39 -0.18
C VAL A 29 13.57 8.86 -0.19
N ALA A 30 12.79 8.33 -1.13
CA ALA A 30 12.67 6.88 -1.28
C ALA A 30 14.00 6.31 -1.76
N ASP A 31 14.51 5.32 -1.04
CA ASP A 31 15.67 4.53 -1.46
C ASP A 31 15.24 3.57 -2.57
N GLU A 32 16.10 3.40 -3.58
CA GLU A 32 15.91 2.45 -4.66
C GLU A 32 17.15 1.57 -4.83
N PHE A 33 16.96 0.25 -4.84
CA PHE A 33 18.05 -0.71 -5.07
C PHE A 33 17.56 -2.06 -5.57
N THR A 34 18.50 -2.87 -6.06
CA THR A 34 18.25 -4.26 -6.43
C THR A 34 18.65 -5.20 -5.30
N ALA A 35 17.82 -6.20 -5.02
CA ALA A 35 18.06 -7.23 -4.01
C ALA A 35 17.42 -8.56 -4.43
N THR A 36 17.72 -9.62 -3.70
CA THR A 36 17.01 -10.90 -3.81
C THR A 36 16.06 -11.05 -2.63
N VAL A 37 14.82 -11.45 -2.89
CA VAL A 37 13.87 -11.77 -1.81
C VAL A 37 14.23 -13.14 -1.22
N ARG A 38 14.32 -13.19 0.11
CA ARG A 38 14.52 -14.42 0.89
C ARG A 38 13.45 -14.55 1.95
N VAL A 39 12.95 -15.75 2.14
CA VAL A 39 11.98 -16.12 3.16
C VAL A 39 12.60 -17.23 3.98
N ASP A 40 12.64 -17.04 5.31
CA ASP A 40 13.15 -18.08 6.18
C ASP A 40 12.29 -19.35 6.03
N ALA A 41 12.92 -20.50 5.78
CA ALA A 41 12.20 -21.75 5.51
C ALA A 41 11.38 -22.23 6.71
N GLU A 42 11.89 -22.01 7.92
CA GLU A 42 11.26 -22.39 9.18
C GLU A 42 11.22 -21.19 10.14
N PRO A 43 10.20 -21.10 11.02
CA PRO A 43 10.19 -20.14 12.10
C PRO A 43 11.33 -20.40 13.10
N GLY A 44 12.14 -19.39 13.37
CA GLY A 44 13.14 -19.38 14.44
C GLY A 44 12.59 -18.96 15.79
N ASP A 45 13.46 -18.40 16.62
CA ASP A 45 13.11 -17.90 17.96
C ASP A 45 11.96 -16.90 17.93
N LYS A 46 11.12 -16.93 18.97
CA LYS A 46 9.87 -16.15 19.06
C LYS A 46 8.94 -16.36 17.85
N LYS A 47 9.05 -17.55 17.22
CA LYS A 47 8.35 -17.93 16.00
C LYS A 47 8.68 -17.03 14.81
N PHE A 48 9.72 -16.20 14.86
CA PHE A 48 10.05 -15.28 13.76
C PHE A 48 10.34 -16.06 12.47
N GLN A 49 9.71 -15.67 11.37
CA GLN A 49 9.96 -16.27 10.05
C GLN A 49 10.04 -15.10 9.07
N GLY A 50 11.24 -14.56 8.92
CA GLY A 50 11.46 -13.29 8.26
C GLY A 50 11.32 -13.37 6.75
N VAL A 51 10.85 -12.27 6.18
CA VAL A 51 11.09 -11.94 4.78
C VAL A 51 12.18 -10.88 4.74
N TRP A 52 13.15 -11.11 3.87
CA TRP A 52 14.38 -10.33 3.77
C TRP A 52 14.61 -9.83 2.35
N LEU A 53 15.23 -8.67 2.24
CA LEU A 53 15.90 -8.21 1.01
C LEU A 53 17.40 -8.37 1.20
N GLU A 54 18.00 -9.27 0.42
CA GLU A 54 19.44 -9.54 0.42
C GLU A 54 20.09 -8.84 -0.78
N ARG A 55 20.94 -7.85 -0.52
CA ARG A 55 21.71 -7.14 -1.55
C ARG A 55 22.97 -7.92 -1.91
N ASP A 56 23.54 -7.63 -3.07
CA ASP A 56 24.76 -8.31 -3.57
C ASP A 56 25.99 -8.09 -2.68
N ASP A 57 26.00 -7.01 -1.91
CA ASP A 57 27.04 -6.71 -0.92
C ASP A 57 26.86 -7.50 0.39
N GLY A 58 25.87 -8.39 0.47
CA GLY A 58 25.56 -9.23 1.63
C GLY A 58 24.71 -8.53 2.68
N VAL A 59 24.35 -7.25 2.50
CA VAL A 59 23.47 -6.55 3.45
C VAL A 59 22.05 -7.12 3.35
N ARG A 60 21.47 -7.47 4.51
CA ARG A 60 20.10 -8.00 4.62
C ARG A 60 19.19 -7.04 5.38
N TRP A 61 18.03 -6.76 4.81
CA TRP A 61 17.00 -5.91 5.41
C TRP A 61 15.75 -6.73 5.72
N VAL A 62 15.22 -6.62 6.94
CA VAL A 62 13.92 -7.21 7.29
C VAL A 62 12.81 -6.37 6.65
N VAL A 63 11.94 -7.00 5.86
CA VAL A 63 10.76 -6.34 5.28
C VAL A 63 9.45 -6.79 5.90
N ALA A 64 9.36 -8.04 6.35
CA ALA A 64 8.22 -8.56 7.09
C ALA A 64 8.67 -9.61 8.12
N TYR A 65 7.95 -9.70 9.24
CA TYR A 65 8.26 -10.65 10.32
C TYR A 65 7.62 -12.03 10.13
N ARG A 66 6.74 -12.12 9.14
CA ARG A 66 6.03 -13.29 8.69
C ARG A 66 6.05 -13.30 7.17
N PRO A 67 6.02 -14.48 6.52
CA PRO A 67 5.85 -14.55 5.08
C PRO A 67 4.49 -13.97 4.69
N GLU A 68 4.49 -12.74 4.18
CA GLU A 68 3.29 -12.19 3.54
C GLU A 68 3.16 -12.82 2.15
N PRO A 69 1.99 -13.35 1.75
CA PRO A 69 1.90 -14.14 0.52
C PRO A 69 2.31 -13.37 -0.75
N TRP A 70 2.08 -12.05 -0.81
CA TRP A 70 2.50 -11.23 -1.94
C TRP A 70 4.02 -11.04 -2.02
N LEU A 71 4.73 -11.09 -0.88
CA LEU A 71 6.19 -11.07 -0.84
C LEU A 71 6.76 -12.45 -1.16
N ALA A 72 6.16 -13.51 -0.61
CA ALA A 72 6.59 -14.89 -0.83
C ALA A 72 6.51 -15.30 -2.31
N ALA A 73 5.63 -14.66 -3.08
CA ALA A 73 5.57 -14.82 -4.54
C ALA A 73 6.85 -14.43 -5.28
N PHE A 74 7.76 -13.69 -4.64
CA PHE A 74 9.07 -13.31 -5.18
C PHE A 74 10.22 -14.10 -4.54
N GLU A 75 9.95 -15.15 -3.77
CA GLU A 75 11.02 -15.89 -3.09
C GLU A 75 12.08 -16.39 -4.09
N GLY A 76 13.34 -16.14 -3.75
CA GLY A 76 14.46 -16.49 -4.60
C GLY A 76 14.70 -15.53 -5.77
N GLN A 77 13.79 -14.59 -6.04
CA GLN A 77 13.84 -13.72 -7.20
C GLN A 77 14.62 -12.45 -6.95
N ARG A 78 15.33 -12.01 -7.99
CA ARG A 78 16.00 -10.73 -8.03
C ARG A 78 14.98 -9.64 -8.37
N VAL A 79 14.90 -8.61 -7.54
CA VAL A 79 13.91 -7.54 -7.64
C VAL A 79 14.56 -6.17 -7.54
N GLN A 80 14.00 -5.20 -8.27
CA GLN A 80 14.17 -3.78 -8.04
C GLN A 80 13.13 -3.34 -7.01
N VAL A 81 13.59 -2.72 -5.92
CA VAL A 81 12.78 -2.29 -4.78
C VAL A 81 12.87 -0.79 -4.63
N THR A 82 11.75 -0.16 -4.28
CA THR A 82 11.72 1.19 -3.71
C THR A 82 11.13 1.16 -2.31
N GLY A 83 11.51 2.11 -1.46
CA GLY A 83 10.93 2.23 -0.12
C GLY A 83 11.75 3.12 0.79
N ALA A 84 11.72 2.83 2.09
CA ALA A 84 12.50 3.59 3.07
C ALA A 84 12.98 2.71 4.21
N VAL A 85 14.20 2.99 4.68
CA VAL A 85 14.71 2.51 5.95
C VAL A 85 13.84 3.03 7.09
N TYR A 86 13.53 2.19 8.07
CA TYR A 86 12.86 2.64 9.29
C TYR A 86 13.41 1.90 10.52
N GLN A 87 13.25 2.52 11.69
CA GLN A 87 13.51 1.87 12.96
C GLN A 87 12.17 1.40 13.54
N PRO A 88 11.95 0.09 13.75
CA PRO A 88 10.76 -0.39 14.43
C PRO A 88 10.74 0.04 15.91
N GLU A 89 9.55 0.28 16.44
CA GLU A 89 9.33 0.53 17.86
C GLU A 89 9.23 -0.79 18.65
N GLY A 90 9.82 -0.84 19.85
CA GLY A 90 9.70 -1.98 20.78
C GLY A 90 10.77 -3.08 20.63
N GLN A 91 10.42 -4.32 20.99
CA GLN A 91 11.33 -5.48 20.87
C GLN A 91 11.51 -5.89 19.41
N ALA A 92 12.41 -5.20 18.72
CA ALA A 92 12.79 -5.55 17.36
C ALA A 92 13.89 -6.61 17.34
N ILE A 93 13.97 -7.31 16.22
CA ILE A 93 15.16 -8.09 15.86
C ILE A 93 16.28 -7.09 15.62
N LEU A 94 17.49 -7.40 16.08
CA LEU A 94 18.70 -6.58 15.90
C LEU A 94 19.20 -6.64 14.44
N ALA A 95 18.33 -6.31 13.50
CA ALA A 95 18.58 -6.26 12.07
C ALA A 95 17.97 -4.96 11.51
N PRO A 96 18.50 -4.43 10.40
CA PRO A 96 17.96 -3.21 9.80
C PRO A 96 16.62 -3.50 9.10
N HIS A 97 15.69 -2.54 9.13
CA HIS A 97 14.34 -2.70 8.56
C HIS A 97 14.13 -1.81 7.36
N PHE A 98 13.41 -2.34 6.38
CA PHE A 98 13.07 -1.64 5.16
C PHE A 98 11.57 -1.76 4.89
N ARG A 99 10.91 -0.63 4.68
CA ARG A 99 9.50 -0.58 4.32
C ARG A 99 9.40 -0.53 2.80
N VAL A 100 8.97 -1.63 2.20
CA VAL A 100 8.80 -1.75 0.74
C VAL A 100 7.62 -0.89 0.28
N GLU A 101 7.89 0.05 -0.63
CA GLU A 101 6.87 0.81 -1.35
C GLU A 101 6.53 0.12 -2.67
N THR A 102 7.50 -0.13 -3.54
CA THR A 102 7.30 -0.93 -4.76
C THR A 102 8.32 -2.05 -4.86
N LEU A 103 7.94 -3.11 -5.57
CA LEU A 103 8.78 -4.28 -5.79
C LEU A 103 8.51 -4.80 -7.20
N ARG A 104 9.54 -4.93 -8.03
CA ARG A 104 9.43 -5.38 -9.43
C ARG A 104 10.53 -6.39 -9.72
N LEU A 105 10.26 -7.42 -10.50
CA LEU A 105 11.31 -8.31 -11.00
C LEU A 105 12.39 -7.50 -11.73
N ALA A 106 13.66 -7.76 -11.40
CA ALA A 106 14.76 -7.11 -12.07
C ALA A 106 14.80 -7.54 -13.56
N PRO A 107 15.28 -6.67 -14.48
CA PRO A 107 15.47 -7.04 -15.87
C PRO A 107 16.28 -8.32 -16.02
N GLY A 108 15.81 -9.24 -16.87
CA GLY A 108 16.48 -10.53 -17.10
C GLY A 108 16.19 -11.61 -16.05
N ALA A 109 15.38 -11.32 -15.02
CA ALA A 109 14.86 -12.37 -14.15
C ALA A 109 13.92 -13.28 -14.96
N THR A 110 14.38 -14.50 -15.27
CA THR A 110 13.54 -15.57 -15.81
C THR A 110 12.85 -16.25 -14.64
N THR A 111 11.52 -16.17 -14.57
CA THR A 111 10.82 -16.71 -13.40
C THR A 111 9.43 -17.23 -13.70
N ASP A 112 9.08 -18.24 -12.94
CA ASP A 112 7.77 -18.83 -12.67
C ASP A 112 6.95 -18.02 -11.65
N ALA A 113 7.48 -16.90 -11.14
CA ALA A 113 6.79 -16.02 -10.21
C ALA A 113 5.44 -15.59 -10.78
N PRO A 114 4.37 -15.59 -9.97
CA PRO A 114 3.04 -15.26 -10.44
C PRO A 114 2.89 -13.76 -10.77
N PHE A 115 3.76 -12.92 -10.21
CA PHE A 115 3.73 -11.47 -10.33
C PHE A 115 5.05 -10.95 -10.91
N VAL A 116 4.97 -9.90 -11.72
CA VAL A 116 6.15 -9.15 -12.20
C VAL A 116 6.38 -7.89 -11.38
N ALA A 117 5.32 -7.30 -10.80
CA ALA A 117 5.44 -6.14 -9.93
C ALA A 117 4.32 -6.04 -8.91
N VAL A 118 4.65 -5.41 -7.80
CA VAL A 118 3.75 -4.95 -6.74
C VAL A 118 3.99 -3.45 -6.57
N LEU A 119 2.97 -2.65 -6.82
CA LEU A 119 3.06 -1.21 -6.74
C LEU A 119 2.79 -0.70 -5.32
N ALA A 120 2.92 0.62 -5.16
CA ALA A 120 2.70 1.32 -3.90
C ALA A 120 1.32 0.99 -3.31
N GLU A 121 1.27 0.98 -1.99
CA GLU A 121 0.01 0.86 -1.25
C GLU A 121 -0.89 2.06 -1.54
N ARG A 122 -2.18 1.80 -1.75
CA ARG A 122 -3.20 2.83 -1.97
C ARG A 122 -4.42 2.52 -1.11
N ARG A 123 -5.14 3.58 -0.74
CA ARG A 123 -6.51 3.48 -0.23
C ARG A 123 -7.46 3.77 -1.39
N LEU A 124 -8.38 2.86 -1.66
CA LEU A 124 -9.36 2.96 -2.73
C LEU A 124 -10.76 2.83 -2.13
N ALA A 125 -11.65 3.78 -2.45
CA ALA A 125 -13.07 3.64 -2.17
C ALA A 125 -13.76 3.00 -3.38
N GLY A 126 -14.75 2.15 -3.12
CA GLY A 126 -15.43 1.40 -4.18
C GLY A 126 -16.38 0.35 -3.64
N THR A 127 -16.73 -0.62 -4.48
CA THR A 127 -17.65 -1.72 -4.14
C THR A 127 -17.12 -3.04 -4.67
N PHE A 128 -17.20 -4.10 -3.85
CA PHE A 128 -16.97 -5.45 -4.34
C PHE A 128 -18.20 -5.92 -5.15
N GLN A 129 -17.97 -6.45 -6.35
CA GLN A 129 -19.03 -6.93 -7.24
C GLN A 129 -18.75 -8.37 -7.65
N GLU A 130 -19.72 -9.25 -7.45
CA GLU A 130 -19.69 -10.58 -8.05
C GLU A 130 -20.07 -10.46 -9.54
N ARG A 131 -19.28 -11.08 -10.40
CA ARG A 131 -19.52 -11.21 -11.83
C ARG A 131 -19.52 -12.68 -12.22
N VAL A 132 -20.21 -12.97 -13.30
CA VAL A 132 -20.21 -14.30 -13.94
C VAL A 132 -19.54 -14.16 -15.31
N GLY A 133 -18.67 -15.11 -15.66
CA GLY A 133 -18.06 -15.09 -16.98
C GLY A 133 -19.11 -15.30 -18.08
N GLY A 134 -19.00 -14.48 -19.13
CA GLY A 134 -19.96 -14.50 -20.23
C GLY A 134 -19.84 -15.75 -21.11
N PRO A 135 -20.88 -16.05 -21.92
CA PRO A 135 -20.86 -17.16 -22.86
C PRO A 135 -19.70 -17.10 -23.85
N GLY A 136 -19.14 -18.27 -24.20
CA GLY A 136 -18.03 -18.39 -25.14
C GLY A 136 -16.67 -17.93 -24.60
N THR A 137 -16.59 -17.61 -23.30
CA THR A 137 -15.31 -17.31 -22.62
C THR A 137 -14.81 -18.54 -21.87
N LYS A 138 -13.51 -18.58 -21.54
CA LYS A 138 -12.95 -19.62 -20.65
C LYS A 138 -13.57 -19.64 -19.25
N LEU A 139 -14.37 -18.62 -18.92
CA LEU A 139 -14.93 -18.37 -17.60
C LEU A 139 -16.45 -18.54 -17.62
N GLU A 140 -17.03 -19.06 -18.70
CA GLU A 140 -18.47 -19.18 -18.83
C GLU A 140 -19.08 -19.91 -17.63
N GLY A 141 -19.98 -19.23 -16.92
CA GLY A 141 -20.61 -19.74 -15.70
C GLY A 141 -19.76 -19.66 -14.43
N GLU A 142 -18.49 -19.27 -14.51
CA GLU A 142 -17.62 -19.07 -13.35
C GLU A 142 -17.94 -17.74 -12.66
N ARG A 143 -18.15 -17.79 -11.34
CA ARG A 143 -18.33 -16.62 -10.49
C ARG A 143 -16.99 -16.08 -10.02
N TYR A 144 -16.88 -14.76 -9.97
CA TYR A 144 -15.69 -14.11 -9.46
C TYR A 144 -15.97 -12.73 -8.89
N LEU A 145 -15.14 -12.32 -7.95
CA LEU A 145 -15.22 -11.03 -7.32
C LEU A 145 -14.30 -10.03 -8.04
N VAL A 146 -14.81 -8.84 -8.29
CA VAL A 146 -14.03 -7.66 -8.70
C VAL A 146 -14.21 -6.55 -7.68
N PHE A 147 -13.25 -5.63 -7.60
CA PHE A 147 -13.42 -4.38 -6.88
C PHE A 147 -13.57 -3.25 -7.89
N GLU A 148 -14.74 -2.62 -7.91
CA GLU A 148 -15.00 -1.43 -8.73
C GLU A 148 -14.73 -0.20 -7.89
N ALA A 149 -13.64 0.51 -8.20
CA ALA A 149 -13.30 1.76 -7.54
C ALA A 149 -14.25 2.89 -7.98
N ASP A 150 -14.41 3.92 -7.12
CA ASP A 150 -15.28 5.07 -7.40
C ASP A 150 -14.87 5.87 -8.65
N ASP A 151 -13.62 5.72 -9.11
CA ASP A 151 -13.13 6.30 -10.36
C ASP A 151 -13.55 5.52 -11.63
N GLY A 152 -14.30 4.43 -11.47
CA GLY A 152 -14.77 3.56 -12.54
C GLY A 152 -13.79 2.44 -12.91
N THR A 153 -12.61 2.36 -12.28
CA THR A 153 -11.65 1.29 -12.54
C THR A 153 -12.12 -0.01 -11.89
N ALA A 154 -12.27 -1.06 -12.71
CA ALA A 154 -12.54 -2.41 -12.23
C ALA A 154 -11.23 -3.19 -12.06
N TYR A 155 -10.98 -3.65 -10.83
CA TYR A 155 -9.84 -4.48 -10.49
C TYR A 155 -10.25 -5.93 -10.27
N LEU A 156 -9.50 -6.85 -10.84
CA LEU A 156 -9.56 -8.26 -10.46
C LEU A 156 -8.80 -8.47 -9.15
N LEU A 157 -9.27 -9.37 -8.29
CA LEU A 157 -8.60 -9.62 -7.02
C LEU A 157 -7.49 -10.67 -7.19
N ALA A 158 -6.29 -10.35 -6.70
CA ALA A 158 -5.14 -11.25 -6.67
C ALA A 158 -5.13 -12.17 -5.42
N ASN A 159 -5.97 -11.86 -4.44
CA ASN A 159 -6.18 -12.64 -3.22
C ASN A 159 -7.67 -12.65 -2.85
N ALA A 160 -8.07 -13.50 -1.90
CA ALA A 160 -9.39 -13.49 -1.31
C ALA A 160 -9.36 -12.66 -0.01
N PRO A 161 -9.79 -11.38 -0.01
CA PRO A 161 -9.77 -10.58 1.21
C PRO A 161 -10.82 -11.05 2.22
N ALA A 162 -10.47 -11.00 3.50
CA ALA A 162 -11.46 -11.07 4.56
C ALA A 162 -12.36 -9.81 4.49
N GLY A 163 -13.68 -10.00 4.58
CA GLY A 163 -14.65 -8.89 4.57
C GLY A 163 -15.02 -8.32 3.20
N GLY A 164 -14.58 -8.94 2.10
CA GLY A 164 -14.96 -8.56 0.73
C GLY A 164 -16.35 -9.05 0.32
N ASP A 165 -17.40 -8.64 1.03
CA ASP A 165 -18.77 -9.01 0.69
C ASP A 165 -19.25 -8.27 -0.58
N SER A 166 -19.76 -9.02 -1.55
CA SER A 166 -20.35 -8.44 -2.77
C SER A 166 -21.51 -7.49 -2.45
N GLY A 167 -21.59 -6.39 -3.21
CA GLY A 167 -22.64 -5.38 -3.14
C GLY A 167 -22.49 -4.35 -2.01
N ARG A 168 -21.43 -4.41 -1.20
CA ARG A 168 -21.17 -3.44 -0.13
C ARG A 168 -20.07 -2.46 -0.52
N ALA A 169 -20.35 -1.18 -0.30
CA ALA A 169 -19.34 -0.14 -0.38
C ALA A 169 -18.24 -0.40 0.66
N ALA A 170 -16.99 -0.20 0.27
CA ALA A 170 -15.82 -0.43 1.09
C ALA A 170 -14.71 0.58 0.76
N THR A 171 -13.88 0.87 1.75
CA THR A 171 -12.55 1.44 1.53
C THR A 171 -11.53 0.34 1.74
N VAL A 172 -10.73 0.05 0.72
CA VAL A 172 -9.70 -0.98 0.79
C VAL A 172 -8.33 -0.35 0.87
N LYS A 173 -7.47 -0.88 1.73
CA LYS A 173 -6.02 -0.66 1.67
C LYS A 173 -5.45 -1.79 0.83
N ALA A 174 -4.82 -1.46 -0.29
CA ALA A 174 -4.46 -2.44 -1.29
C ALA A 174 -3.23 -2.05 -2.10
N ARG A 175 -2.70 -3.00 -2.87
CA ARG A 175 -1.59 -2.80 -3.81
C ARG A 175 -2.02 -3.26 -5.19
N VAL A 176 -1.68 -2.50 -6.22
CA VAL A 176 -1.87 -2.94 -7.61
C VAL A 176 -0.78 -3.94 -7.96
N ILE A 177 -1.16 -5.05 -8.58
CA ILE A 177 -0.28 -6.14 -8.98
C ILE A 177 -0.22 -6.20 -10.50
N GLU A 178 0.99 -6.26 -11.01
CA GLU A 178 1.24 -6.64 -12.39
C GLU A 178 1.51 -8.14 -12.43
N MET A 179 0.62 -8.89 -13.06
CA MET A 179 0.73 -10.34 -13.18
C MET A 179 1.76 -10.74 -14.24
N SER A 180 2.45 -11.86 -14.01
CA SER A 180 3.41 -12.42 -14.97
C SER A 180 2.75 -12.80 -16.29
N PRO A 181 3.35 -12.48 -17.46
CA PRO A 181 2.81 -12.85 -18.77
C PRO A 181 2.66 -14.36 -18.94
N TYR A 182 3.43 -15.17 -18.20
CA TYR A 182 3.43 -16.62 -18.27
C TYR A 182 2.34 -17.28 -17.41
N VAL A 183 1.64 -16.52 -16.57
CA VAL A 183 0.49 -17.02 -15.81
C VAL A 183 -0.80 -16.80 -16.58
N ALA A 184 -1.54 -17.89 -16.79
CA ALA A 184 -2.89 -17.85 -17.34
C ALA A 184 -3.79 -17.02 -16.43
N ARG A 185 -4.37 -15.95 -16.98
CA ARG A 185 -5.11 -14.96 -16.19
C ARG A 185 -6.13 -14.24 -17.04
N ARG A 186 -7.04 -13.55 -16.36
CA ARG A 186 -8.00 -12.63 -16.99
C ARG A 186 -7.30 -11.31 -17.31
N GLY A 187 -7.74 -10.64 -18.38
CA GLY A 187 -7.23 -9.30 -18.71
C GLY A 187 -7.71 -8.27 -17.69
N GLY A 188 -6.87 -7.27 -17.39
CA GLY A 188 -7.18 -6.16 -16.49
C GLY A 188 -6.14 -5.95 -15.38
N PRO A 189 -6.25 -4.85 -14.63
CA PRO A 189 -5.40 -4.61 -13.47
C PRO A 189 -5.82 -5.53 -12.32
N TYR A 190 -4.83 -6.00 -11.56
CA TYR A 190 -5.06 -6.84 -10.38
C TYR A 190 -4.83 -6.04 -9.11
N LEU A 191 -5.58 -6.38 -8.06
CA LEU A 191 -5.53 -5.73 -6.77
C LEU A 191 -5.29 -6.79 -5.69
N TRP A 192 -4.21 -6.60 -4.92
CA TRP A 192 -3.98 -7.33 -3.70
C TRP A 192 -4.51 -6.51 -2.53
N VAL A 193 -5.58 -7.00 -1.91
CA VAL A 193 -6.24 -6.30 -0.81
C VAL A 193 -5.57 -6.70 0.51
N LEU A 194 -5.07 -5.70 1.24
CA LEU A 194 -4.40 -5.87 2.53
C LEU A 194 -5.38 -5.72 3.70
N ASP A 195 -6.33 -4.80 3.57
CA ASP A 195 -7.34 -4.53 4.58
C ASP A 195 -8.63 -3.99 3.93
N VAL A 196 -9.77 -4.25 4.57
CA VAL A 196 -11.10 -3.84 4.12
C VAL A 196 -11.82 -3.13 5.26
N GLU A 197 -12.10 -1.84 5.06
CA GLU A 197 -12.92 -1.05 5.97
C GLU A 197 -14.32 -0.90 5.38
N PRO A 198 -15.40 -1.15 6.15
CA PRO A 198 -16.76 -0.92 5.70
C PRO A 198 -16.93 0.53 5.25
N GLY A 199 -17.36 0.72 4.00
CA GLY A 199 -17.69 2.03 3.48
C GLY A 199 -18.95 2.54 4.14
N ARG A 200 -19.04 3.86 4.33
CA ARG A 200 -20.34 4.46 4.66
C ARG A 200 -21.25 4.21 3.46
N ALA A 201 -22.44 3.67 3.70
CA ALA A 201 -23.44 3.53 2.66
C ALA A 201 -23.65 4.92 2.01
N SER A 202 -23.28 5.06 0.74
CA SER A 202 -23.67 6.23 -0.03
C SER A 202 -25.20 6.26 -0.04
N PRO A 203 -25.85 7.38 0.32
CA PRO A 203 -27.30 7.46 0.27
C PRO A 203 -27.72 7.12 -1.17
N SER A 204 -28.55 6.09 -1.31
CA SER A 204 -29.09 5.64 -2.59
C SER A 204 -29.54 6.85 -3.40
N ARG A 205 -28.99 7.03 -4.60
CA ARG A 205 -29.43 8.08 -5.54
C ARG A 205 -30.82 7.78 -6.13
N ASP A 206 -31.38 6.61 -5.86
CA ASP A 206 -32.74 6.26 -6.26
C ASP A 206 -33.76 6.81 -5.25
N GLY A 207 -33.77 8.13 -5.11
CA GLY A 207 -34.95 8.88 -4.67
C GLY A 207 -35.82 9.21 -5.88
N ARG A 208 -36.43 8.20 -6.52
CA ARG A 208 -37.61 8.43 -7.35
C ARG A 208 -38.84 7.95 -6.58
N PRO A 209 -39.79 8.85 -6.27
CA PRO A 209 -41.08 8.47 -5.70
C PRO A 209 -41.91 7.63 -6.69
#